data_AF-A0A0J7KY02-F1
#
_entry.id   AF-A0A0J7KY02-F1
#
_cell.length_a   1.000
_cell.length_b   1.000
_cell.length_c   1.000
_cell.angle_alpha   90.00
_cell.angle_beta   90.00
_cell.angle_gamma   90.00
#
_symmetry.space_group_name_H-M   'P 1'
#
loop_
_entity.id
_entity.type
_entity.pdbx_description
1 polymer ?
#
loop_
_entity_poly.entity_id
_entity_poly.type
_entity_poly.pdbx_seq_one_letter_code
_entity_poly.pdbx_strand_id
1 'polypeptide(L)'
;MNDIADGILGIVDLRKSLKEMHPPLQFVISIYDPAMMLRNSAMVRQEVVARIIAVIKEVDGVEMNVTAGSKERLYNFVKSLRNEMIRKSYDKRIFLALPSKPEDLAKQFDIKELVK
;
A
#
# COMPACT_ATOMS: atom_id res chain seq x y z
N MET A 1 -13.83 -16.49 -11.48
CA MET A 1 -13.25 -16.18 -10.15
C MET A 1 -12.15 -17.21 -9.92
N ASN A 2 -10.88 -16.89 -10.19
CA ASN A 2 -9.68 -17.59 -9.65
C ASN A 2 -8.33 -17.02 -10.12
N ASP A 3 -8.28 -16.15 -11.13
CA ASP A 3 -7.00 -15.65 -11.68
C ASP A 3 -6.12 -14.91 -10.66
N ILE A 4 -6.73 -14.28 -9.66
CA ILE A 4 -5.99 -13.59 -8.59
C ILE A 4 -5.34 -14.60 -7.62
N ALA A 5 -5.98 -15.74 -7.36
CA ALA A 5 -5.46 -16.74 -6.43
C ALA A 5 -4.25 -17.49 -7.02
N ASP A 6 -4.32 -17.86 -8.31
CA ASP A 6 -3.22 -18.53 -9.01
C ASP A 6 -2.02 -17.60 -9.20
N GLY A 7 -2.25 -16.32 -9.50
CA GLY A 7 -1.19 -15.31 -9.55
C GLY A 7 -0.50 -15.08 -8.19
N ILE A 8 -1.26 -15.12 -7.09
CA ILE A 8 -0.71 -14.96 -5.72
C ILE A 8 0.14 -16.17 -5.31
N LEU A 9 -0.28 -17.40 -5.64
CA LEU A 9 0.50 -18.61 -5.37
C LEU A 9 1.88 -18.55 -6.02
N GLY A 10 1.94 -18.18 -7.30
CA GLY A 10 3.22 -18.03 -8.02
C GLY A 10 4.14 -16.97 -7.41
N ILE A 11 3.59 -15.85 -6.90
CA ILE A 11 4.36 -14.80 -6.23
C ILE A 11 4.93 -15.30 -4.89
N VAL A 12 4.15 -16.07 -4.13
CA VAL A 12 4.60 -16.64 -2.84
C VAL A 12 5.76 -17.61 -3.04
N ASP A 13 5.67 -18.49 -4.04
CA ASP A 13 6.72 -19.46 -4.34
C ASP A 13 8.00 -18.79 -4.85
N LEU A 14 7.86 -17.78 -5.72
CA LEU A 14 8.99 -16.96 -6.19
C LEU A 14 9.66 -16.23 -5.03
N ARG A 15 8.88 -15.59 -4.16
CA ARG A 15 9.36 -14.90 -2.96
C ARG A 15 10.17 -15.85 -2.08
N LYS A 16 9.63 -17.06 -1.83
CA LYS A 16 10.27 -18.07 -0.99
C LYS A 16 11.62 -18.49 -1.58
N SER A 17 11.63 -18.85 -2.86
CA SER A 17 12.84 -19.31 -3.57
C SER A 17 13.94 -18.24 -3.56
N LEU A 18 13.59 -16.99 -3.81
CA LEU A 18 14.55 -15.88 -3.81
C LEU A 18 15.07 -15.55 -2.40
N LYS A 19 14.23 -15.67 -1.36
CA LYS A 19 14.68 -15.49 0.04
C LYS A 19 15.59 -16.62 0.51
N GLU A 20 15.42 -17.84 0.01
CA GLU A 20 16.33 -18.95 0.31
C GLU A 20 17.73 -18.67 -0.25
N MET A 21 17.82 -18.07 -1.44
CA MET A 21 19.10 -17.68 -2.03
C MET A 21 19.71 -16.43 -1.38
N HIS A 22 18.88 -15.43 -1.03
CA HIS A 22 19.34 -14.18 -0.44
C HIS A 22 18.35 -13.69 0.63
N PRO A 23 18.52 -14.13 1.90
CA PRO A 23 17.57 -13.85 2.98
C PRO A 23 17.24 -12.37 3.25
N PRO A 24 18.16 -11.40 3.06
CA PRO A 24 17.88 -9.97 3.16
C PRO A 24 16.88 -9.41 2.14
N LEU A 25 16.54 -10.13 1.06
CA LEU A 25 15.62 -9.62 0.04
C LEU A 25 14.24 -9.32 0.64
N GLN A 26 13.71 -8.15 0.27
CA GLN A 26 12.37 -7.69 0.66
C GLN A 26 11.49 -7.54 -0.56
N PHE A 27 10.25 -7.98 -0.42
CA PHE A 27 9.25 -7.95 -1.47
C PHE A 27 8.16 -6.97 -1.12
N VAL A 28 7.91 -6.04 -2.03
CA VAL A 28 6.95 -4.96 -1.87
C VAL A 28 6.01 -4.97 -3.07
N ILE A 29 4.70 -4.89 -2.82
CA ILE A 29 3.71 -4.75 -3.89
C ILE A 29 3.37 -3.27 -4.05
N SER A 30 3.52 -2.76 -5.27
CA SER A 30 3.05 -1.41 -5.62
C SER A 30 1.56 -1.43 -5.95
N ILE A 31 0.82 -0.54 -5.32
CA ILE A 31 -0.62 -0.34 -5.53
C ILE A 31 -0.79 0.96 -6.31
N TYR A 32 -1.35 0.83 -7.50
CA TYR A 32 -1.63 1.94 -8.41
C TYR A 32 -3.14 2.13 -8.57
N ASP A 33 -3.62 3.38 -8.42
CA ASP A 33 -5.05 3.74 -8.51
C ASP A 33 -5.31 4.71 -9.67
N PRO A 34 -5.24 4.26 -10.94
CA PRO A 34 -5.47 5.12 -12.10
C PRO A 34 -6.92 5.59 -12.20
N ALA A 35 -7.86 4.78 -11.70
CA ALA A 35 -9.28 5.11 -11.66
C ALA A 35 -9.63 6.12 -10.54
N MET A 36 -8.65 6.50 -9.72
CA MET A 36 -8.79 7.46 -8.63
C MET A 36 -9.91 7.09 -7.65
N MET A 37 -10.12 5.80 -7.40
CA MET A 37 -11.19 5.28 -6.57
C MET A 37 -11.14 5.81 -5.14
N LEU A 38 -9.95 6.14 -4.63
CA LEU A 38 -9.77 6.71 -3.29
C LEU A 38 -10.43 8.10 -3.12
N ARG A 39 -10.75 8.79 -4.22
CA ARG A 39 -11.42 10.10 -4.22
C ARG A 39 -12.92 10.02 -3.96
N ASN A 40 -13.53 8.86 -4.20
CA ASN A 40 -14.98 8.71 -4.27
C ASN A 40 -15.66 8.80 -2.91
N SER A 41 -15.58 7.75 -2.09
CA SER A 41 -16.30 7.68 -0.81
C SER A 41 -15.45 7.10 0.31
N ALA A 42 -15.86 7.37 1.56
CA ALA A 42 -15.22 6.78 2.74
C ALA A 42 -15.33 5.25 2.75
N MET A 43 -16.46 4.71 2.29
CA MET A 43 -16.70 3.26 2.21
C MET A 43 -15.72 2.58 1.24
N VAL A 44 -15.53 3.15 0.04
CA VAL A 44 -14.55 2.63 -0.93
C VAL A 44 -13.14 2.62 -0.35
N ARG A 45 -12.74 3.68 0.37
CA ARG A 45 -11.44 3.73 1.04
C ARG A 45 -11.27 2.63 2.08
N GLN A 46 -12.31 2.33 2.87
CA GLN A 46 -12.26 1.25 3.86
C GLN A 46 -12.17 -0.13 3.20
N GLU A 47 -12.93 -0.36 2.13
CA GLU A 47 -12.83 -1.60 1.35
C GLU A 47 -11.44 -1.80 0.77
N VAL A 48 -10.84 -0.74 0.23
CA VAL A 48 -9.47 -0.81 -0.29
C VAL A 48 -8.47 -1.12 0.83
N VAL A 49 -8.59 -0.50 2.01
CA VAL A 49 -7.76 -0.87 3.17
C VAL A 49 -7.88 -2.35 3.50
N ALA A 50 -9.09 -2.90 3.56
CA ALA A 50 -9.31 -4.33 3.85
C ALA A 50 -8.65 -5.24 2.80
N ARG A 51 -8.75 -4.88 1.51
CA ARG A 51 -8.10 -5.62 0.41
C ARG A 51 -6.58 -5.56 0.50
N ILE A 52 -6.00 -4.41 0.81
CA ILE A 52 -4.54 -4.26 1.00
C ILE A 52 -4.06 -5.12 2.17
N ILE A 53 -4.78 -5.11 3.28
CA ILE A 53 -4.47 -5.92 4.46
C ILE A 53 -4.51 -7.42 4.17
N ALA A 54 -5.39 -7.86 3.27
CA ALA A 54 -5.45 -9.27 2.85
C ALA A 54 -4.20 -9.69 2.06
N VAL A 55 -3.57 -8.75 1.34
CA VAL A 55 -2.35 -9.00 0.54
C VAL A 55 -1.08 -8.80 1.37
N ILE A 56 -1.04 -7.81 2.27
CA ILE A 56 0.18 -7.43 3.02
C ILE A 56 0.71 -8.56 3.92
N LYS A 57 -0.14 -9.51 4.32
CA LYS A 57 0.29 -10.69 5.09
C LYS A 57 1.30 -11.55 4.32
N GLU A 58 1.27 -11.50 2.99
CA GLU A 58 2.11 -12.30 2.09
C GLU A 58 3.33 -11.55 1.55
N VAL A 59 3.59 -10.31 1.99
CA VAL A 59 4.74 -9.52 1.51
C VAL A 59 5.44 -8.80 2.65
N ASP A 60 6.57 -8.14 2.38
CA ASP A 60 7.33 -7.39 3.38
C ASP A 60 6.86 -5.93 3.49
N GLY A 61 6.12 -5.47 2.49
CA GLY A 61 5.47 -4.16 2.52
C GLY A 61 4.62 -3.88 1.30
N VAL A 62 4.07 -2.68 1.27
CA VAL A 62 3.34 -2.14 0.13
C VAL A 62 3.89 -0.77 -0.25
N GLU A 63 3.93 -0.47 -1.54
CA GLU A 63 4.18 0.86 -2.05
C GLU A 63 2.85 1.46 -2.51
N MET A 64 2.56 2.65 -2.03
CA MET A 64 1.35 3.38 -2.35
C MET A 64 1.66 4.40 -3.46
N ASN A 65 1.31 4.05 -4.69
CA ASN A 65 1.35 4.95 -5.84
C ASN A 65 -0.07 5.43 -6.16
N VAL A 66 -0.64 6.19 -5.23
CA VAL A 66 -2.05 6.59 -5.28
C VAL A 66 -2.23 8.04 -4.89
N THR A 67 -3.37 8.62 -5.27
CA THR A 67 -3.78 9.97 -4.88
C THR A 67 -5.20 9.93 -4.33
N ALA A 68 -5.48 10.66 -3.26
CA ALA A 68 -6.82 10.67 -2.64
C ALA A 68 -7.59 11.99 -2.87
N GLY A 69 -7.13 12.81 -3.81
CA GLY A 69 -7.75 14.09 -4.19
C GLY A 69 -7.48 15.25 -3.23
N SER A 70 -7.14 14.98 -1.96
CA SER A 70 -6.63 15.98 -1.02
C SER A 70 -5.60 15.37 -0.07
N LYS A 71 -4.74 16.23 0.51
CA LYS A 71 -3.73 15.84 1.51
C LYS A 71 -4.33 15.10 2.69
N GLU A 72 -5.40 15.65 3.24
CA GLU A 72 -6.08 15.11 4.41
C GLU A 72 -6.66 13.71 4.13
N ARG A 73 -7.28 13.52 2.96
CA ARG A 73 -7.82 12.20 2.58
C ARG A 73 -6.71 11.17 2.41
N LEU A 74 -5.59 11.56 1.81
CA LEU A 74 -4.45 10.66 1.64
C LEU A 74 -3.84 10.29 2.99
N TYR A 75 -3.61 11.29 3.85
CA TYR A 75 -3.12 11.09 5.20
C TYR A 75 -4.05 10.14 5.98
N ASN A 76 -5.35 10.42 6.02
CA ASN A 76 -6.32 9.59 6.73
C ASN A 76 -6.40 8.16 6.19
N PHE A 77 -6.25 7.99 4.87
CA PHE A 77 -6.16 6.68 4.25
C PHE A 77 -4.91 5.90 4.71
N VAL A 78 -3.72 6.52 4.61
CA VAL A 78 -2.45 5.89 5.05
C VAL A 78 -2.48 5.59 6.54
N LYS A 79 -3.00 6.51 7.35
CA LYS A 79 -3.20 6.32 8.81
C LYS A 79 -4.14 5.16 9.11
N SER A 80 -5.24 5.03 8.38
CA SER A 80 -6.19 3.92 8.56
C SER A 80 -5.54 2.58 8.23
N LEU A 81 -4.76 2.52 7.14
CA LEU A 81 -3.99 1.33 6.78
C LEU A 81 -2.97 0.97 7.88
N ARG A 82 -2.18 1.95 8.35
CA ARG A 82 -1.21 1.74 9.42
C ARG A 82 -1.86 1.27 10.72
N ASN A 83 -3.00 1.84 11.10
CA ASN A 83 -3.76 1.43 12.27
C ASN A 83 -4.23 -0.03 12.17
N GLU A 84 -4.74 -0.44 11.00
CA GLU A 84 -5.14 -1.83 10.77
C GLU A 84 -3.95 -2.80 10.81
N MET A 85 -2.78 -2.39 10.30
CA MET A 85 -1.55 -3.17 10.41
C MET A 85 -1.12 -3.34 11.87
N ILE A 86 -1.13 -2.27 12.67
CA ILE A 86 -0.82 -2.31 14.10
C ILE A 86 -1.81 -3.23 14.82
N ARG A 87 -3.12 -3.07 14.56
CA ARG A 87 -4.18 -3.90 15.15
C ARG A 87 -3.98 -5.40 14.87
N LYS A 88 -3.42 -5.73 13.71
CA LYS A 88 -3.12 -7.12 13.29
C LYS A 88 -1.69 -7.56 13.63
N SER A 89 -0.90 -6.73 14.30
CA SER A 89 0.52 -7.00 14.61
C SER A 89 1.36 -7.28 13.36
N TYR A 90 1.05 -6.61 12.25
CA TYR A 90 1.81 -6.73 11.00
C TYR A 90 2.98 -5.74 11.02
N ASP A 91 4.18 -6.25 11.31
CA ASP A 91 5.43 -5.51 11.18
C ASP A 91 5.89 -5.47 9.71
N LYS A 92 5.21 -4.63 8.90
CA LYS A 92 5.42 -4.49 7.46
C LYS A 92 5.61 -3.03 7.09
N ARG A 93 6.23 -2.76 5.94
CA ARG A 93 6.58 -1.39 5.51
C ARG A 93 5.50 -0.80 4.61
N ILE A 94 5.25 0.50 4.76
CA ILE A 94 4.49 1.30 3.80
C ILE A 94 5.45 2.27 3.14
N PHE A 95 5.56 2.19 1.82
CA PHE A 95 6.26 3.18 1.00
C PHE A 95 5.23 4.08 0.33
N LEU A 96 5.58 5.34 0.09
CA LEU A 96 4.75 6.29 -0.65
C LEU A 96 5.52 6.73 -1.88
N ALA A 97 4.94 6.52 -3.07
CA ALA A 97 5.50 7.06 -4.30
C ALA A 97 5.17 8.55 -4.37
N LEU A 98 6.21 9.38 -4.29
CA LEU A 98 6.08 10.84 -4.30
C LEU A 98 6.28 11.38 -5.72
N PRO A 99 5.48 12.35 -6.16
CA PRO A 99 5.73 13.03 -7.43
C PRO A 99 7.04 13.83 -7.35
N SER A 100 7.81 13.83 -8.43
CA SER A 100 9.05 14.60 -8.54
C SER A 100 8.82 16.11 -8.68
N LYS A 101 7.62 16.51 -9.13
CA LYS A 101 7.25 17.92 -9.28
C LYS A 101 6.87 18.51 -7.92
N PRO A 102 7.55 19.59 -7.46
CA PRO A 102 7.28 20.19 -6.16
C PRO A 102 5.83 20.68 -6.00
N GLU A 103 5.22 21.18 -7.07
CA GLU A 103 3.82 21.64 -7.04
C GLU A 103 2.84 20.50 -6.74
N ASP A 104 3.03 19.34 -7.37
CA ASP A 104 2.16 18.18 -7.19
C ASP A 104 2.36 17.57 -5.81
N LEU A 105 3.62 17.55 -5.33
CA LEU A 105 3.95 17.15 -3.96
C LEU A 105 3.22 18.04 -2.95
N ALA A 106 3.34 19.37 -3.12
CA ALA A 106 2.73 20.36 -2.24
C ALA A 106 1.19 20.43 -2.37
N LYS A 107 0.59 19.92 -3.44
CA LYS A 107 -0.88 19.84 -3.57
C LYS A 107 -1.45 18.59 -2.89
N GLN A 108 -0.74 17.47 -2.97
CA GLN A 108 -1.31 16.16 -2.66
C GLN A 108 -0.80 15.54 -1.37
N PHE A 109 0.35 15.98 -0.85
CA PHE A 109 0.99 15.38 0.31
C PHE A 109 1.18 16.40 1.44
N ASP A 110 0.87 15.95 2.66
CA ASP A 110 1.33 16.60 3.89
C ASP A 110 2.47 15.77 4.48
N ILE A 111 3.70 16.09 4.06
CA ILE A 111 4.88 15.32 4.45
C ILE A 111 5.08 15.35 5.97
N LYS A 112 4.72 16.43 6.66
CA LYS A 112 4.87 16.54 8.11
C LYS A 112 3.95 15.59 8.86
N GLU A 113 2.73 15.40 8.36
CA GLU A 113 1.80 14.43 8.93
C GLU A 113 2.14 12.99 8.55
N LEU A 114 2.64 12.75 7.33
CA LEU A 114 2.94 11.41 6.83
C LEU A 114 4.19 10.76 7.47
N VAL A 115 5.12 11.54 8.01
CA VAL A 115 6.31 11.02 8.72
C VAL A 115 6.04 10.64 10.18
N LYS A 116 4.86 10.95 10.72
CA LYS A 116 4.44 10.57 12.07
C LYS A 116 3.91 9.14 12.07
#